data_AF-A0A2V9G1L9-F1
#
_entry.id   AF-A0A2V9G1L9-F1
#
_cell.length_a   1.000
_cell.length_b   1.000
_cell.length_c   1.000
_cell.angle_alpha   90.00
_cell.angle_beta   90.00
_cell.angle_gamma   90.00
#
_symmetry.space_group_name_H-M   'P 1'
#
loop_
_entity.id
_entity.type
_entity.pdbx_description
1 polymer ?
#
loop_
_entity_poly.entity_id
_entity_poly.type
_entity_poly.pdbx_seq_one_letter_code
_entity_poly.pdbx_strand_id
1 'polypeptide(L)'
;DAAKNSIQMARSEMGTLIARNHDEIDQLRRMGQRDYFEFTVQRKSGATKVGTIQIQLKDTNTRKNRYTINVLADDNSFEKKDRSVNEPIFFYTGGTRQAIELVVNKVTKSTATGYLSVPKATGATSASTATPGQ
;
A
#
# COMPACT_ATOMS: atom_id res chain seq x y z
N ASP A 1 16.62 -11.94 -24.33
CA ASP A 1 15.89 -10.68 -24.51
C ASP A 1 14.62 -10.72 -23.66
N ALA A 2 14.64 -10.18 -22.44
CA ALA A 2 13.56 -10.32 -21.46
C ALA A 2 13.09 -8.96 -20.93
N ALA A 3 13.08 -7.94 -21.79
CA ALA A 3 12.81 -6.57 -21.40
C ALA A 3 11.73 -5.97 -22.30
N LYS A 4 10.49 -6.47 -22.21
CA LYS A 4 9.34 -5.86 -22.91
C LYS A 4 7.95 -6.36 -22.51
N ASN A 5 7.75 -6.80 -21.26
CA ASN A 5 6.37 -6.79 -20.74
C ASN A 5 6.19 -5.50 -19.95
N SER A 6 5.87 -4.42 -20.67
CA SER A 6 5.51 -3.13 -20.08
C SER A 6 4.25 -3.30 -19.24
N ILE A 7 4.41 -3.67 -17.97
CA ILE A 7 3.32 -3.61 -17.01
C ILE A 7 2.95 -2.13 -16.88
N GLN A 8 1.80 -1.75 -17.43
CA GLN A 8 1.20 -0.42 -17.26
C GLN A 8 0.69 -0.29 -15.81
N MET A 9 1.59 -0.35 -14.85
CA MET A 9 1.30 0.05 -13.48
C MET A 9 1.06 1.56 -13.48
N ALA A 10 -0.04 1.98 -12.85
CA ALA A 10 -0.30 3.40 -12.66
C ALA A 10 0.76 3.99 -11.72
N ARG A 11 1.18 5.24 -11.94
CA ARG A 11 2.08 5.96 -11.04
C ARG A 11 1.29 6.84 -10.09
N SER A 12 1.63 6.81 -8.81
CA SER A 12 1.14 7.77 -7.81
C SER A 12 1.77 9.14 -8.01
N GLU A 13 1.23 10.16 -7.34
CA GLU A 13 1.78 11.53 -7.35
C GLU A 13 3.21 11.61 -6.80
N MET A 14 3.61 10.67 -5.93
CA MET A 14 5.01 10.52 -5.46
C MET A 14 5.89 9.65 -6.37
N GLY A 15 5.43 9.29 -7.58
CA GLY A 15 6.19 8.51 -8.57
C GLY A 15 6.28 7.02 -8.27
N THR A 16 5.61 6.52 -7.24
CA THR A 16 5.56 5.09 -6.87
C THR A 16 4.59 4.33 -7.78
N LEU A 17 4.92 3.08 -8.11
CA LEU A 17 4.03 2.24 -8.90
C LEU A 17 2.90 1.70 -8.02
N ILE A 18 1.67 1.75 -8.54
CA ILE A 18 0.47 1.26 -7.88
C ILE A 18 0.20 -0.16 -8.36
N ALA A 19 0.33 -1.12 -7.45
CA ALA A 19 0.01 -2.52 -7.73
C ALA A 19 -1.49 -2.78 -7.54
N ARG A 20 -2.07 -3.58 -8.44
CA ARG A 20 -3.49 -3.95 -8.42
C ARG A 20 -3.71 -5.40 -8.03
N ASN A 21 -2.67 -6.22 -8.05
CA ASN A 21 -2.68 -7.65 -7.76
C ASN A 21 -1.41 -8.10 -7.05
N HIS A 22 -1.40 -9.34 -6.60
CA HIS A 22 -0.29 -9.94 -5.86
C HIS A 22 1.02 -9.96 -6.66
N ASP A 23 0.98 -10.34 -7.94
CA ASP A 23 2.16 -10.38 -8.81
C ASP A 23 2.85 -9.01 -8.94
N GLU A 24 2.08 -7.94 -9.08
CA GLU A 24 2.60 -6.57 -9.13
C GLU A 24 3.17 -6.13 -7.77
N ILE A 25 2.58 -6.58 -6.66
CA ILE A 25 3.13 -6.35 -5.31
C ILE A 25 4.48 -7.07 -5.17
N ASP A 26 4.63 -8.29 -5.68
CA ASP A 26 5.91 -8.99 -5.67
C ASP A 26 6.97 -8.32 -6.55
N GLN A 27 6.59 -7.76 -7.69
CA GLN A 27 7.49 -6.93 -8.49
C GLN A 27 7.97 -5.70 -7.70
N LEU A 28 7.06 -5.03 -6.99
CA LEU A 28 7.39 -3.89 -6.15
C LEU A 28 8.30 -4.27 -4.97
N ARG A 29 8.05 -5.41 -4.32
CA ARG A 29 8.93 -5.96 -3.27
C ARG A 29 10.35 -6.21 -3.78
N ARG A 30 10.49 -6.73 -5.01
CA ARG A 30 11.80 -6.95 -5.65
C ARG A 30 12.58 -5.67 -5.92
N MET A 31 11.90 -4.53 -6.08
CA MET A 31 12.58 -3.22 -6.19
C MET A 31 13.28 -2.82 -4.87
N GLY A 32 12.94 -3.45 -3.74
CA GLY A 32 13.69 -3.38 -2.48
C GLY A 32 13.61 -2.06 -1.71
N GLN A 33 12.91 -1.06 -2.22
CA GLN A 33 12.82 0.28 -1.63
C GLN A 33 11.82 0.37 -0.47
N ARG A 34 10.80 -0.50 -0.45
CA ARG A 34 9.66 -0.45 0.47
C ARG A 34 9.22 -1.85 0.87
N ASP A 35 8.68 -1.99 2.08
CA ASP A 35 8.02 -3.20 2.55
C ASP A 35 6.52 -3.14 2.24
N TYR A 36 5.99 -4.20 1.63
CA TYR A 36 4.59 -4.28 1.20
C TYR A 36 3.84 -5.32 2.03
N PHE A 37 2.86 -4.87 2.82
CA PHE A 37 2.00 -5.70 3.65
C PHE A 37 0.61 -5.79 3.05
N GLU A 38 0.26 -6.95 2.53
CA GLU A 38 -1.08 -7.22 2.02
C GLU A 38 -2.07 -7.41 3.16
N PHE A 39 -3.31 -6.97 2.96
CA PHE A 39 -4.35 -7.11 3.97
C PHE A 39 -5.71 -7.40 3.34
N THR A 40 -6.56 -8.06 4.12
CA THR A 40 -7.99 -8.13 3.88
C THR A 40 -8.71 -7.81 5.18
N VAL A 41 -9.60 -6.82 5.15
CA VAL A 41 -10.40 -6.38 6.30
C VAL A 41 -11.87 -6.63 6.06
N GLN A 42 -12.58 -7.06 7.11
CA GLN A 42 -14.01 -7.29 7.07
C GLN A 42 -14.77 -6.24 7.87
N ARG A 43 -15.85 -5.73 7.30
CA ARG A 43 -16.75 -4.77 7.92
C ARG A 43 -17.36 -5.41 9.18
N LYS A 44 -17.39 -4.65 10.27
CA LYS A 44 -17.80 -5.10 11.62
C LYS A 44 -16.86 -6.09 12.32
N SER A 45 -15.69 -6.43 11.76
CA SER A 45 -14.70 -7.29 12.42
C SER A 45 -13.75 -6.53 13.37
N GLY A 46 -13.91 -5.21 13.50
CA GLY A 46 -13.00 -4.36 14.29
C GLY A 46 -11.76 -3.92 13.52
N ALA A 47 -10.77 -3.41 14.25
CA ALA A 47 -9.50 -2.98 13.69
C ALA A 47 -8.56 -4.18 13.51
N THR A 48 -7.92 -4.27 12.35
CA THR A 48 -6.96 -5.33 11.98
C THR A 48 -5.57 -4.72 11.90
N LYS A 49 -4.58 -5.33 12.56
CA LYS A 49 -3.19 -4.88 12.49
C LYS A 49 -2.56 -5.25 11.15
N VAL A 50 -1.95 -4.28 10.48
CA VAL A 50 -1.25 -4.44 9.19
C VAL A 50 0.07 -3.69 9.27
N GLY A 51 1.19 -4.43 9.33
CA GLY A 51 2.50 -3.83 9.58
C GLY A 51 2.52 -3.08 10.91
N THR A 52 2.77 -1.77 10.85
CA THR A 52 2.88 -0.86 12.01
C THR A 52 1.58 -0.17 12.38
N ILE A 53 0.52 -0.30 11.59
CA ILE A 53 -0.77 0.38 11.82
C ILE A 53 -1.90 -0.62 12.06
N GLN A 54 -3.07 -0.11 12.45
CA GLN A 54 -4.32 -0.86 12.40
C GLN A 54 -5.30 -0.19 11.45
N ILE A 55 -6.10 -1.01 10.78
CA ILE A 55 -7.10 -0.54 9.82
C ILE A 55 -8.45 -1.18 10.12
N GLN A 56 -9.51 -0.39 10.04
CA GLN A 56 -10.87 -0.85 10.25
C GLN A 56 -11.75 -0.44 9.07
N LEU A 57 -12.44 -1.41 8.47
CA LEU A 57 -13.42 -1.13 7.43
C LEU A 57 -14.72 -0.61 8.06
N LYS A 58 -15.09 0.64 7.74
CA LYS A 58 -16.32 1.27 8.21
C LYS A 58 -17.45 1.10 7.19
N ASP A 59 -17.19 1.40 5.93
CA ASP A 59 -18.19 1.32 4.87
C ASP A 59 -17.62 0.93 3.51
N THR A 60 -18.47 0.38 2.65
CA THR A 60 -18.12 -0.06 1.29
C THR A 60 -19.29 0.21 0.34
N ASN A 61 -19.00 0.84 -0.79
CA ASN A 61 -19.91 1.03 -1.90
C ASN A 61 -19.36 0.34 -3.14
N THR A 62 -19.73 -0.92 -3.34
CA THR A 62 -19.30 -1.72 -4.49
C THR A 62 -19.80 -1.21 -5.83
N ARG A 63 -20.92 -0.48 -5.86
CA ARG A 63 -21.44 0.09 -7.12
C ARG A 63 -20.58 1.24 -7.63
N LYS A 64 -19.97 2.00 -6.72
CA LYS A 64 -19.11 3.14 -7.03
C LYS A 64 -17.62 2.84 -6.88
N ASN A 65 -17.26 1.61 -6.48
CA ASN A 65 -15.91 1.24 -6.07
C ASN A 65 -15.30 2.21 -5.04
N ARG A 66 -16.09 2.53 -4.01
CA ARG A 66 -15.69 3.44 -2.93
C ARG A 66 -15.70 2.72 -1.58
N TYR A 67 -14.89 3.20 -0.64
CA TYR A 67 -14.82 2.66 0.71
C TYR A 67 -14.57 3.75 1.74
N THR A 68 -14.91 3.46 2.99
CA THR A 68 -14.51 4.25 4.15
C THR A 68 -13.76 3.35 5.11
N ILE A 69 -12.54 3.74 5.47
CA ILE A 69 -11.70 3.04 6.44
C ILE A 69 -11.29 4.00 7.54
N ASN A 70 -11.12 3.47 8.74
CA ASN A 70 -10.43 4.17 9.81
C ASN A 70 -9.03 3.60 9.94
N VAL A 71 -8.03 4.47 10.01
CA VAL A 71 -6.63 4.10 10.15
C VAL A 71 -6.17 4.57 11.53
N LEU A 72 -5.59 3.66 12.29
CA LEU A 72 -5.02 3.92 13.61
C LEU A 72 -3.51 3.71 13.49
N ALA A 73 -2.75 4.76 13.73
CA ALA A 73 -1.30 4.72 13.67
C ALA A 73 -0.70 5.49 14.84
N ASP A 74 0.24 4.85 15.54
CA ASP A 74 0.78 5.34 16.81
C ASP A 74 -0.36 5.63 17.80
N ASP A 75 -0.54 6.90 18.18
CA ASP A 75 -1.61 7.39 19.04
C ASP A 75 -2.73 8.13 18.29
N ASN A 76 -2.66 8.19 16.95
CA ASN A 76 -3.62 8.92 16.13
C ASN A 76 -4.57 7.98 15.39
N SER A 77 -5.85 8.35 15.37
CA SER A 77 -6.87 7.72 14.53
C SER A 77 -7.39 8.74 13.51
N PHE A 78 -7.45 8.35 12.25
CA PHE A 78 -8.01 9.18 11.19
C PHE A 78 -8.91 8.38 10.25
N GLU A 79 -10.08 8.95 9.95
CA GLU A 79 -11.02 8.37 9.01
C GLU A 79 -10.69 8.83 7.59
N LYS A 80 -10.61 7.88 6.67
CA LYS A 80 -10.54 8.11 5.23
C LYS A 80 -11.89 7.73 4.64
N LYS A 81 -12.77 8.72 4.59
CA LYS A 81 -14.14 8.60 4.08
C LYS A 81 -14.21 8.69 2.57
N ASP A 82 -15.08 7.84 2.01
CA ASP A 82 -15.47 7.84 0.60
C ASP A 82 -14.26 7.92 -0.35
N ARG A 83 -13.35 6.96 -0.24
CA ARG A 83 -12.14 6.85 -1.05
C ARG A 83 -12.32 5.87 -2.18
N SER A 84 -11.67 6.13 -3.31
CA SER A 84 -11.77 5.29 -4.50
C SER A 84 -10.79 4.12 -4.42
N VAL A 85 -11.14 2.97 -4.99
CA VAL A 85 -10.16 1.88 -5.15
C VAL A 85 -9.01 2.31 -6.08
N ASN A 86 -7.84 1.72 -5.88
CA ASN A 86 -6.58 2.04 -6.57
C ASN A 86 -6.12 3.50 -6.39
N GLU A 87 -6.67 4.20 -5.41
CA GLU A 87 -6.24 5.54 -5.01
C GLU A 87 -5.26 5.41 -3.82
N PRO A 88 -3.99 5.82 -3.97
CA PRO A 88 -3.02 5.76 -2.89
C PRO A 88 -3.30 6.84 -1.85
N ILE A 89 -3.37 6.42 -0.59
CA ILE A 89 -3.55 7.31 0.55
C ILE A 89 -2.21 7.42 1.28
N PHE A 90 -1.67 8.63 1.28
CA PHE A 90 -0.43 8.95 1.97
C PHE A 90 -0.70 9.47 3.38
N PHE A 91 0.09 9.00 4.34
CA PHE A 91 0.10 9.53 5.69
C PHE A 91 1.45 9.29 6.35
N TYR A 92 1.70 10.02 7.44
CA TYR A 92 2.93 9.93 8.21
C TYR A 92 2.62 9.35 9.58
N THR A 93 3.52 8.51 10.06
CA THR A 93 3.48 7.89 11.39
C THR A 93 4.69 8.36 12.19
N GLY A 94 4.55 8.39 13.51
CA GLY A 94 5.61 8.80 14.42
C GLY A 94 6.87 7.96 14.20
N GLY A 95 7.99 8.60 13.87
CA GLY A 95 9.29 7.93 13.69
C GLY A 95 9.78 7.76 12.25
N THR A 96 8.94 7.98 11.22
CA THR A 96 9.38 7.92 9.81
C THR A 96 9.19 9.25 9.10
N ARG A 97 10.27 9.81 8.53
CA ARG A 97 10.23 11.02 7.67
C ARG A 97 9.61 10.75 6.29
N GLN A 98 9.45 9.50 5.91
CA GLN A 98 8.88 9.07 4.64
C GLN A 98 7.41 8.68 4.81
N ALA A 99 6.59 9.02 3.82
CA ALA A 99 5.15 8.74 3.85
C ALA A 99 4.87 7.25 3.67
N ILE A 100 3.99 6.72 4.52
CA ILE A 100 3.36 5.41 4.32
C ILE A 100 2.25 5.56 3.28
N GLU A 101 2.12 4.53 2.45
CA GLU A 101 1.12 4.44 1.39
C GLU A 101 0.14 3.31 1.70
N LEU A 102 -1.15 3.61 1.71
CA LEU A 102 -2.20 2.59 1.76
C LEU A 102 -2.98 2.60 0.45
N VAL A 103 -3.12 1.43 -0.16
CA VAL A 103 -3.88 1.24 -1.39
C VAL A 103 -4.88 0.11 -1.18
N VAL A 104 -6.15 0.40 -1.45
CA VAL A 104 -7.20 -0.63 -1.53
C VAL A 104 -7.49 -0.87 -3.00
N ASN A 105 -7.24 -2.09 -3.48
CA ASN A 105 -7.41 -2.44 -4.90
C ASN A 105 -8.73 -3.19 -5.16
N LYS A 106 -9.32 -3.83 -4.13
CA LYS A 106 -10.61 -4.51 -4.27
C LYS A 106 -11.54 -4.24 -3.09
N VAL A 107 -12.81 -3.98 -3.38
CA VAL A 107 -13.88 -3.85 -2.37
C VAL A 107 -15.04 -4.77 -2.71
N THR A 108 -15.62 -5.40 -1.69
CA THR A 108 -16.85 -6.18 -1.77
C THR A 108 -17.91 -5.57 -0.85
N LYS A 109 -19.07 -6.22 -0.72
CA LYS A 109 -20.17 -5.76 0.14
C LYS A 109 -19.78 -5.71 1.63
N SER A 110 -18.79 -6.50 2.03
CA SER A 110 -18.39 -6.67 3.42
C SER A 110 -16.88 -6.66 3.63
N THR A 111 -16.06 -6.67 2.59
CA THR A 111 -14.60 -6.74 2.72
C THR A 111 -13.89 -5.72 1.84
N ALA A 112 -12.68 -5.36 2.22
CA ALA A 112 -11.75 -4.60 1.40
C ALA A 112 -10.38 -5.27 1.45
N THR A 113 -9.75 -5.40 0.29
CA THR A 113 -8.42 -5.99 0.11
C THR A 113 -7.50 -4.94 -0.49
N GLY A 114 -6.27 -4.91 0.02
CA GLY A 114 -5.30 -3.88 -0.30
C GLY A 114 -3.91 -4.23 0.19
N TYR A 115 -3.03 -3.24 0.13
CA TYR A 115 -1.71 -3.33 0.71
C TYR A 115 -1.28 -2.02 1.35
N LEU A 116 -0.35 -2.16 2.29
CA LEU A 116 0.37 -1.07 2.94
C LEU A 116 1.82 -1.09 2.46
N SER A 117 2.30 0.04 1.98
CA SER A 117 3.66 0.24 1.48
C SER A 117 4.39 1.15 2.48
N VAL A 118 5.23 0.52 3.30
CA VAL A 118 6.01 1.17 4.35
C VAL A 118 7.43 1.40 3.83
N PRO A 119 7.97 2.61 3.91
CA PRO A 119 9.36 2.85 3.55
C PRO A 119 10.30 2.02 4.42
N LYS A 120 11.26 1.32 3.81
CA LYS A 120 12.37 0.74 4.58
C LYS A 120 13.25 1.89 5.05
N ALA A 121 13.50 1.97 6.36
CA ALA A 121 14.50 2.88 6.87
C ALA A 121 15.81 2.66 6.11
N THR A 122 16.40 3.73 5.58
CA THR A 122 17.69 3.72 4.90
C THR A 122 18.78 3.37 5.93
N GLY A 123 18.92 2.09 6.21
CA GLY A 123 19.86 1.52 7.17
C GLY A 123 20.29 0.10 6.81
N ALA A 124 19.91 -0.42 5.64
CA ALA A 124 20.50 -1.61 5.05
C ALA A 124 20.92 -1.27 3.62
N THR A 125 22.12 -0.73 3.50
CA THR A 125 22.89 -0.66 2.26
C THR A 125 22.90 -2.06 1.64
N SER A 126 22.14 -2.27 0.58
CA SER A 126 22.51 -3.24 -0.43
C SER A 126 22.95 -2.43 -1.63
N ALA A 127 24.20 -1.96 -1.54
CA ALA A 127 24.94 -1.54 -2.70
C ALA A 127 25.06 -2.76 -3.62
N SER A 128 24.14 -2.91 -4.57
CA SER A 128 24.44 -3.62 -5.80
C SER A 128 25.25 -2.68 -6.67
N THR A 129 26.53 -2.52 -6.32
CA THR A 129 27.59 -2.18 -7.26
C THR A 129 27.60 -3.28 -8.32
N ALA A 130 26.88 -3.05 -9.41
CA ALA A 130 27.14 -3.75 -10.66
C ALA A 130 28.36 -3.07 -11.30
N THR A 131 29.44 -3.81 -11.27
CA THR A 131 30.82 -3.57 -11.74
C THR A 131 30.91 -2.83 -13.09
N PRO A 132 31.78 -1.82 -13.26
CA PRO A 132 32.28 -1.45 -14.57
C PRO A 132 33.35 -2.49 -14.99
N GLY A 133 32.97 -3.39 -15.88
CA GLY A 133 33.89 -4.17 -16.72
C GLY A 133 33.25 -4.19 -18.11
N GLN A 134 33.92 -3.84 -19.21
CA GLN A 134 35.33 -3.87 -19.55
C GLN A 134 35.56 -2.82 -20.65
#